data_AF-A0A7Z9IQ11-F1
#
_entry.id   AF-A0A7Z9IQ11-F1
#
_cell.length_a   1.000
_cell.length_b   1.000
_cell.length_c   1.000
_cell.angle_alpha   90.00
_cell.angle_beta   90.00
_cell.angle_gamma   90.00
#
_symmetry.space_group_name_H-M   'P 1'
#
loop_
_entity.id
_entity.type
_entity.pdbx_description
1 polymer ?
#
loop_
_entity_poly.entity_id
_entity_poly.type
_entity_poly.pdbx_seq_one_letter_code
_entity_poly.pdbx_strand_id
1 'polypeptide(L)'
;MSGLSPRTIEFYEQKLHKLTAHQTTKSILEYTRQDILDILHSLGTSQGDKQAHLRVFKVFYNWVEDSDFVNTVNTNPCRRLKIKSPKPLRHAVKLNEVPTLLEGCTTLRNKLIVSCYVRQD
;
A
#
# COMPACT_ATOMS: atom_id res chain seq x y z
N MET A 1 -24.58 -5.84 -5.54
CA MET A 1 -23.31 -5.33 -5.00
C MET A 1 -22.21 -6.30 -5.40
N SER A 2 -21.39 -5.95 -6.39
CA SER A 2 -20.21 -6.75 -6.74
C SER A 2 -19.13 -6.52 -5.69
N GLY A 3 -18.58 -7.59 -5.12
CA GLY A 3 -17.52 -7.54 -4.12
C GLY A 3 -16.19 -6.99 -4.65
N LEU A 4 -15.16 -7.04 -3.81
CA LEU A 4 -13.80 -6.64 -4.20
C LEU A 4 -13.25 -7.58 -5.28
N SER A 5 -12.43 -7.04 -6.18
CA SER A 5 -11.73 -7.87 -7.18
C SER A 5 -10.77 -8.86 -6.50
N PRO A 6 -10.47 -10.02 -7.10
CA PRO A 6 -9.52 -10.98 -6.54
C PRO A 6 -8.16 -10.34 -6.20
N ARG A 7 -7.67 -9.45 -7.07
CA ARG A 7 -6.43 -8.70 -6.87
C ARG A 7 -6.48 -7.78 -5.65
N THR A 8 -7.64 -7.19 -5.39
CA THR A 8 -7.84 -6.34 -4.21
C THR A 8 -7.84 -7.17 -2.94
N ILE A 9 -8.48 -8.34 -2.95
CA ILE A 9 -8.50 -9.27 -1.81
C ILE A 9 -7.06 -9.73 -1.49
N GLU A 10 -6.33 -10.20 -2.50
CA GLU A 10 -4.94 -10.62 -2.36
C GLU A 10 -4.07 -9.49 -1.78
N PHE A 11 -4.27 -8.26 -2.23
CA PHE A 11 -3.58 -7.11 -1.67
C PHE A 11 -3.87 -6.95 -0.17
N TYR A 12 -5.13 -7.00 0.27
CA TYR A 12 -5.47 -6.90 1.69
C TYR A 12 -4.86 -8.05 2.51
N GLU A 13 -4.95 -9.29 2.03
CA GLU A 13 -4.39 -10.48 2.68
C GLU A 13 -2.88 -10.35 2.91
N GLN A 14 -2.13 -10.00 1.86
CA GLN A 14 -0.68 -9.80 1.95
C GLN A 14 -0.30 -8.74 2.99
N LYS A 15 -1.11 -7.67 3.10
CA LYS A 15 -0.86 -6.60 4.07
C LYS A 15 -1.19 -7.06 5.49
N LEU A 16 -2.34 -7.69 5.70
CA LEU A 16 -2.78 -8.19 7.01
C LEU A 16 -1.91 -9.32 7.56
N HIS A 17 -1.36 -10.18 6.69
CA HIS A 17 -0.45 -11.25 7.09
C HIS A 17 0.74 -10.75 7.92
N LYS A 18 1.15 -9.49 7.73
CA LYS A 18 2.23 -8.88 8.53
C LYS A 18 1.83 -8.57 9.98
N LEU A 19 0.55 -8.39 10.28
CA LEU A 19 0.08 -8.28 11.67
C LEU A 19 0.14 -9.64 12.38
N THR A 20 -0.28 -10.70 11.69
CA THR A 20 -0.36 -12.05 12.25
C THR A 20 1.00 -12.75 12.32
N ALA A 21 1.90 -12.44 11.39
CA ALA A 21 3.25 -13.00 11.36
C ALA A 21 4.22 -12.30 12.33
N HIS A 22 3.82 -11.18 12.92
CA HIS A 22 4.61 -10.52 13.95
C HIS A 22 4.64 -11.43 15.19
N GLN A 23 5.81 -12.01 15.49
CA GLN A 23 5.96 -13.00 16.55
C GLN A 23 5.88 -12.32 17.91
N THR A 24 4.73 -12.47 18.57
CA THR A 24 4.45 -11.92 19.89
C THR A 24 3.49 -12.87 20.61
N THR A 25 3.54 -12.84 21.94
CA THR A 25 2.58 -13.54 22.81
C THR A 25 1.23 -12.84 22.90
N LYS A 26 1.16 -11.56 22.48
CA LYS A 26 -0.05 -10.73 22.46
C LYS A 26 -0.95 -11.07 21.28
N SER A 27 -2.25 -10.98 21.51
CA SER A 27 -3.25 -10.98 20.43
C SER A 27 -3.12 -9.72 19.57
N ILE A 28 -3.49 -9.81 18.29
CA ILE A 28 -3.54 -8.64 17.38
C ILE A 28 -4.46 -7.53 17.92
N LEU A 29 -5.45 -7.89 18.74
CA LEU A 29 -6.38 -6.93 19.36
C LEU A 29 -5.76 -6.16 20.53
N GLU A 30 -4.63 -6.64 21.06
CA GLU A 30 -3.91 -6.05 22.19
C GLU A 30 -2.73 -5.18 21.73
N TYR A 31 -2.47 -5.12 20.42
CA TYR A 31 -1.37 -4.34 19.87
C TYR A 31 -1.54 -2.87 20.20
N THR A 32 -0.44 -2.28 20.66
CA THR A 32 -0.33 -0.86 20.94
C THR A 32 0.12 -0.12 19.68
N ARG A 33 0.07 1.22 19.75
CA ARG A 33 0.64 2.08 18.71
C ARG A 33 2.11 1.74 18.41
N GLN A 34 2.89 1.39 19.44
CA GLN A 34 4.30 1.08 19.29
C GLN A 34 4.49 -0.24 18.55
N ASP A 35 3.70 -1.27 18.86
CA ASP A 35 3.75 -2.55 18.15
C ASP A 35 3.48 -2.35 16.63
N ILE A 36 2.51 -1.50 16.27
CA ILE A 36 2.25 -1.16 14.85
C ILE A 36 3.43 -0.45 14.20
N LEU A 37 4.07 0.48 14.91
CA LEU A 37 5.27 1.15 14.40
C LEU A 37 6.42 0.16 14.20
N ASP A 38 6.67 -0.72 15.15
CA ASP A 38 7.75 -1.71 15.08
C ASP A 38 7.55 -2.67 13.91
N ILE A 39 6.30 -3.12 13.68
CA ILE A 39 5.94 -3.87 12.47
C ILE A 39 6.30 -3.07 11.22
N LEU A 40 5.83 -1.82 11.11
CA LEU A 40 6.11 -0.98 9.92
C LEU A 40 7.61 -0.68 9.73
N HIS A 41 8.37 -0.57 10.81
CA HIS A 41 9.81 -0.35 10.76
C HIS A 41 10.57 -1.60 10.30
N SER A 42 10.15 -2.79 10.76
CA SER A 42 10.77 -4.08 10.43
C SER A 42 10.55 -4.56 8.99
N LEU A 43 9.55 -4.02 8.26
CA LEU A 43 9.22 -4.47 6.90
C LEU A 43 10.37 -4.38 5.88
N GLY A 44 11.41 -3.57 6.11
CA GLY A 44 12.50 -3.38 5.14
C GLY A 44 12.07 -2.78 3.79
N THR A 45 10.81 -2.39 3.63
CA THR A 45 10.24 -1.92 2.36
C THR A 45 10.26 -0.40 2.19
N SER A 46 9.91 0.05 0.98
CA SER A 46 9.79 1.48 0.65
C SER A 46 8.76 2.19 1.54
N GLN A 47 8.91 3.52 1.70
CA GLN A 47 7.93 4.32 2.45
C GLN A 47 6.52 4.23 1.87
N GLY A 48 6.38 4.08 0.54
CA GLY A 48 5.07 3.90 -0.08
C GLY A 48 4.41 2.57 0.28
N ASP A 49 5.21 1.52 0.43
CA ASP A 49 4.72 0.21 0.85
C ASP A 49 4.32 0.19 2.33
N LYS A 50 5.12 0.82 3.20
CA LYS A 50 4.75 1.02 4.62
C LYS A 50 3.41 1.77 4.76
N GLN A 51 3.17 2.77 3.92
CA GLN A 51 1.87 3.48 3.88
C GLN A 51 0.74 2.56 3.41
N ALA A 52 1.00 1.66 2.47
CA ALA A 52 0.02 0.67 2.05
C ALA A 52 -0.38 -0.28 3.20
N HIS A 53 0.60 -0.78 3.97
CA HIS A 53 0.33 -1.56 5.19
C HIS A 53 -0.47 -0.75 6.21
N LEU A 54 -0.05 0.48 6.53
CA LEU A 54 -0.75 1.32 7.50
C LEU A 54 -2.21 1.60 7.09
N ARG A 55 -2.49 1.79 5.79
CA ARG A 55 -3.87 1.96 5.30
C ARG A 55 -4.71 0.73 5.57
N VAL A 56 -4.19 -0.45 5.30
CA VAL A 56 -4.90 -1.71 5.56
C VAL A 56 -5.10 -1.93 7.06
N PHE A 57 -4.09 -1.64 7.88
CA PHE A 57 -4.21 -1.76 9.34
C PHE A 57 -5.27 -0.82 9.90
N LYS A 58 -5.34 0.43 9.41
CA LYS A 58 -6.40 1.38 9.79
C LYS A 58 -7.78 0.85 9.48
N VAL A 59 -7.99 0.29 8.28
CA VAL A 59 -9.29 -0.30 7.90
C VAL A 59 -9.65 -1.43 8.86
N PHE A 60 -8.69 -2.31 9.17
CA PHE A 60 -8.91 -3.40 10.12
C PHE A 60 -9.25 -2.90 11.54
N TYR A 61 -8.44 -2.03 12.14
CA TYR A 61 -8.69 -1.57 13.51
C TYR A 61 -9.90 -0.64 13.63
N ASN A 62 -10.25 0.10 12.57
CA ASN A 62 -11.51 0.84 12.53
C ASN A 62 -12.70 -0.12 12.50
N TRP A 63 -12.64 -1.17 11.67
CA TRP A 63 -13.69 -2.18 11.65
C TRP A 63 -13.83 -2.91 12.99
N VAL A 64 -12.72 -3.22 13.68
CA VAL A 64 -12.74 -3.79 15.02
C VAL A 64 -13.41 -2.84 16.02
N GLU A 65 -13.06 -1.55 15.98
CA GLU A 65 -13.64 -0.52 16.85
C GLU A 65 -15.14 -0.28 16.59
N ASP A 66 -15.57 -0.40 15.34
CA ASP A 66 -16.97 -0.29 14.94
C ASP A 66 -17.76 -1.59 15.21
N SER A 67 -17.08 -2.70 15.46
CA SER A 67 -17.70 -3.99 15.74
C SER A 67 -17.98 -4.15 17.23
N ASP A 68 -19.23 -4.43 17.61
CA ASP A 68 -19.63 -4.74 18.99
C ASP A 68 -19.01 -6.05 19.53
N PHE A 69 -18.20 -6.73 18.73
CA PHE A 69 -17.63 -8.05 19.03
C PHE A 69 -16.49 -8.01 20.05
N VAL A 70 -15.85 -6.87 20.28
CA VAL A 70 -14.66 -6.80 21.13
C VAL A 70 -14.73 -5.57 22.04
N ASN A 71 -14.85 -5.81 23.36
CA ASN A 71 -14.45 -4.83 24.37
C ASN A 71 -12.92 -4.70 24.30
N THR A 72 -12.42 -3.89 23.36
CA THR A 72 -10.99 -3.70 23.19
C THR A 72 -10.42 -3.09 24.46
N VAL A 73 -9.48 -3.79 25.11
CA VAL A 73 -8.76 -3.32 26.30
C VAL A 73 -8.01 -2.00 26.00
N ASN A 74 -7.61 -1.82 24.74
CA ASN A 74 -6.88 -0.65 24.26
C ASN A 74 -7.66 0.10 23.17
N THR A 75 -7.52 1.43 23.18
CA THR A 75 -7.95 2.28 22.06
C THR A 75 -7.26 1.88 20.76
N ASN A 76 -7.97 1.96 19.63
CA ASN A 76 -7.47 1.71 18.27
C ASN A 76 -6.01 2.21 18.07
N PRO A 77 -5.02 1.32 17.88
CA PRO A 77 -3.60 1.68 17.87
C PRO A 77 -3.18 2.46 16.61
N CYS A 78 -4.01 2.41 15.57
CA CYS A 78 -3.81 3.15 14.33
C CYS A 78 -4.45 4.55 14.35
N ARG A 79 -5.20 4.89 15.42
CA ARG A 79 -5.87 6.18 15.56
C ARG A 79 -4.87 7.33 15.49
N ARG A 80 -5.08 8.23 14.52
CA ARG A 80 -4.21 9.37 14.22
C ARG A 80 -2.73 8.99 13.97
N LEU A 81 -2.43 7.73 13.69
CA LEU A 81 -1.07 7.29 13.35
C LEU A 81 -0.69 7.80 11.97
N LYS A 82 0.48 8.44 11.89
CA LYS A 82 1.05 8.99 10.65
C LYS A 82 2.50 8.51 10.56
N ILE A 83 2.88 8.04 9.38
CA ILE A 83 4.27 7.75 9.02
C ILE A 83 4.66 8.66 7.86
N LYS A 84 5.96 8.76 7.56
CA LYS A 84 6.49 9.63 6.50
C LYS A 84 5.88 9.27 5.14
N SER A 85 5.35 10.26 4.43
CA SER A 85 4.83 10.06 3.08
C SER A 85 5.97 9.86 2.07
N PRO A 86 5.83 8.94 1.10
CA PRO A 86 6.79 8.82 0.01
C PRO A 86 6.80 10.11 -0.81
N LYS A 87 8.00 10.60 -1.15
CA LYS A 87 8.12 11.65 -2.16
C LYS A 87 7.78 11.03 -3.53
N PRO A 88 6.89 11.64 -4.33
CA PRO A 88 6.63 11.14 -5.67
C PRO A 88 7.91 11.15 -6.51
N LEU A 89 8.38 9.96 -6.88
CA LEU A 89 9.44 9.78 -7.87
C LEU A 89 8.78 9.65 -9.24
N ARG A 90 8.14 10.72 -9.73
CA ARG A 90 7.60 10.73 -11.09
C ARG A 90 8.43 11.68 -11.93
N HIS A 91 9.28 11.12 -12.78
CA HIS A 91 9.82 11.86 -13.91
C HIS A 91 8.72 11.92 -14.98
N ALA A 92 8.21 13.10 -15.25
CA ALA A 92 7.27 13.30 -16.34
C ALA A 92 8.06 13.39 -17.64
N VAL A 93 7.85 12.41 -18.52
CA VAL A 93 8.40 12.43 -19.89
C VAL A 93 7.77 13.60 -20.63
N LYS A 94 8.60 14.46 -21.18
CA LYS A 94 8.15 15.59 -22.00
C LYS A 94 7.86 15.12 -23.43
N LEU A 95 6.98 15.81 -24.14
CA LEU A 95 6.62 15.46 -25.52
C LEU A 95 7.83 15.45 -26.47
N ASN A 96 8.81 16.32 -26.24
CA ASN A 96 10.04 16.36 -27.03
C ASN A 96 11.01 15.19 -26.76
N GLU A 97 10.80 14.42 -25.69
CA GLU A 97 11.59 13.23 -25.36
C GLU A 97 10.99 11.94 -25.95
N VAL A 98 9.77 12.02 -26.51
CA VAL A 98 9.06 10.88 -27.11
C VAL A 98 9.78 10.32 -28.34
N PRO A 99 10.35 11.13 -29.27
CA PRO A 99 11.14 10.58 -30.38
C PRO A 99 12.32 9.75 -29.90
N THR A 100 13.07 10.21 -28.89
CA THR A 100 14.18 9.48 -28.29
C THR A 100 13.71 8.15 -27.67
N LEU A 101 12.54 8.13 -27.04
CA LEU A 101 11.95 6.89 -26.50
C LEU A 101 11.54 5.90 -27.61
N LEU A 102 11.01 6.39 -28.73
CA LEU A 102 10.64 5.56 -29.88
C LEU A 102 11.87 4.95 -30.56
N GLU A 103 12.95 5.71 -30.70
CA GLU A 103 14.23 5.24 -31.22
C GLU A 103 14.83 4.13 -30.33
N GLY A 104 14.70 4.25 -29.00
CA GLY A 104 15.16 3.25 -28.04
C GLY A 104 14.34 1.96 -28.00
N CYS A 105 13.19 1.89 -28.66
CA CYS A 105 12.35 0.70 -28.65
C CYS A 105 12.86 -0.37 -29.65
N THR A 106 13.26 -1.52 -29.13
CA THR A 106 13.78 -2.64 -29.95
C THR A 106 12.70 -3.51 -30.60
N THR A 107 11.45 -3.41 -30.15
CA THR A 107 10.32 -4.21 -30.66
C THR A 107 9.20 -3.33 -31.19
N LEU A 108 8.49 -3.83 -32.22
CA LEU A 108 7.31 -3.17 -32.77
C LEU A 108 6.23 -2.96 -31.69
N ARG A 109 6.03 -3.95 -30.81
CA ARG A 109 5.10 -3.85 -29.68
C ARG A 109 5.40 -2.64 -28.79
N ASN A 110 6.66 -2.42 -28.42
CA ASN A 110 7.02 -1.30 -27.55
C ASN A 110 6.87 0.04 -28.28
N LYS A 111 7.21 0.13 -29.58
CA LYS A 111 6.96 1.32 -30.39
C LYS A 111 5.48 1.67 -30.46
N LEU A 112 4.61 0.66 -30.66
CA LEU A 112 3.16 0.84 -30.69
C LEU A 112 2.62 1.28 -29.32
N ILE A 113 3.13 0.70 -28.22
CA ILE A 113 2.76 1.16 -26.87
C ILE A 113 3.14 2.63 -26.69
N VAL A 114 4.36 3.04 -27.00
CA VAL A 114 4.79 4.45 -26.82
C VAL A 114 3.96 5.39 -27.69
N SER A 115 3.72 5.06 -28.96
CA SER A 115 2.96 5.91 -29.89
C SER A 115 1.47 6.01 -29.55
N CYS A 116 0.82 4.95 -29.07
CA CYS A 116 -0.60 4.98 -28.70
C CYS A 116 -0.87 5.69 -27.36
N TYR A 117 0.10 5.72 -26.45
CA TYR A 117 -0.06 6.32 -25.10
C TYR A 117 0.37 7.79 -25.02
N VAL A 118 1.11 8.30 -26.01
CA VAL A 118 1.41 9.73 -26.13
C VAL A 118 0.29 10.36 -26.95
N ARG A 119 -0.57 11.18 -26.31
CA ARG A 119 -1.56 11.98 -27.03
C ARG A 119 -0.84 12.87 -28.05
N GLN A 120 -1.10 12.63 -29.33
CA GLN A 120 -0.85 13.59 -30.40
C GLN A 120 -2.09 14.48 -30.45
N ASP A 121 -2.07 15.61 -29.74
CA ASP A 121 -3.03 16.69 -29.97
C ASP A 121 -2.56 17.52 -31.19
#